data_AF-A0A968YPA8-F1
#
_entry.id   AF-A0A968YPA8-F1
#
_cell.length_a   1.000
_cell.length_b   1.000
_cell.length_c   1.000
_cell.angle_alpha   90.00
_cell.angle_beta   90.00
_cell.angle_gamma   90.00
#
_symmetry.space_group_name_H-M   'P 1'
#
loop_
_entity.id
_entity.type
_entity.pdbx_description
1 polymer ?
#
loop_
_entity_poly.entity_id
_entity_poly.type
_entity_poly.pdbx_seq_one_letter_code
_entity_poly.pdbx_strand_id
1 'polypeptide(L)'
;SKFTIAARDRIFEEVMQVPGFTVPVHIPTLFVQSEKGLNRKDWQLQPYKTNLKNLRICQVPGNHWPFLTQPEAFNQTVKAFLQEHR
;
A
#
# COMPACT_ATOMS: atom_id res chain seq x y z
N SER A 1 -19.07 5.43 -8.74
CA SER A 1 -19.53 4.03 -8.71
C SER A 1 -20.98 3.99 -9.16
N LYS A 2 -21.38 3.05 -10.03
CA LYS A 2 -22.79 2.90 -10.49
C LYS A 2 -23.67 2.12 -9.50
N PHE A 3 -23.12 1.64 -8.40
CA PHE A 3 -23.85 0.92 -7.36
C PHE A 3 -24.53 1.90 -6.39
N THR A 4 -25.72 1.53 -5.91
CA THR A 4 -26.33 2.19 -4.75
C THR A 4 -25.44 2.00 -3.52
N ILE A 5 -25.51 2.93 -2.55
CA ILE A 5 -24.69 2.87 -1.33
C ILE A 5 -24.87 1.51 -0.63
N ALA A 6 -26.11 1.04 -0.50
CA ALA A 6 -26.43 -0.25 0.11
C ALA A 6 -25.79 -1.45 -0.64
N ALA A 7 -25.79 -1.44 -1.98
CA ALA A 7 -25.17 -2.50 -2.77
C ALA A 7 -23.64 -2.48 -2.64
N ARG A 8 -23.04 -1.27 -2.63
CA ARG A 8 -21.60 -1.10 -2.39
C ARG A 8 -21.22 -1.69 -1.03
N ASP A 9 -21.92 -1.29 0.02
CA ASP A 9 -21.56 -1.64 1.39
C ASP A 9 -21.70 -3.16 1.64
N ARG A 10 -22.77 -3.78 1.13
CA ARG A 10 -22.94 -5.25 1.19
C ARG A 10 -21.84 -6.00 0.44
N ILE A 11 -21.44 -5.54 -0.74
CA ILE A 11 -20.33 -6.16 -1.47
C ILE A 11 -19.05 -6.11 -0.65
N PHE A 12 -18.76 -4.98 0.02
CA PHE A 12 -17.58 -4.90 0.89
C PHE A 12 -17.67 -5.84 2.09
N GLU A 13 -18.82 -5.92 2.75
CA GLU A 13 -19.05 -6.86 3.86
C GLU A 13 -18.88 -8.33 3.41
N GLU A 14 -19.50 -8.71 2.30
CA GLU A 14 -19.48 -10.08 1.76
C GLU A 14 -18.09 -10.49 1.25
N VAL A 15 -17.35 -9.57 0.61
CA VAL A 15 -16.04 -9.86 -0.01
C VAL A 15 -14.90 -9.75 0.98
N MET A 16 -14.87 -8.73 1.84
CA MET A 16 -13.73 -8.53 2.72
C MET A 16 -13.67 -9.57 3.83
N GLN A 17 -14.83 -10.01 4.35
CA GLN A 17 -15.07 -11.02 5.41
C GLN A 17 -14.32 -10.84 6.74
N VAL A 18 -13.04 -10.51 6.69
CA VAL A 18 -12.16 -10.19 7.81
C VAL A 18 -11.51 -8.84 7.54
N PRO A 19 -11.59 -7.87 8.46
CA PRO A 19 -10.91 -6.61 8.28
C PRO A 19 -9.39 -6.83 8.30
N GLY A 20 -8.73 -6.46 7.20
CA GLY A 20 -7.27 -6.50 7.09
C GLY A 20 -6.60 -5.47 8.01
N PHE A 21 -5.33 -5.74 8.39
CA PHE A 21 -4.54 -4.86 9.26
C PHE A 21 -5.25 -4.52 10.58
N THR A 22 -5.84 -5.51 11.25
CA THR A 22 -6.44 -5.37 12.59
C THR A 22 -5.52 -5.86 13.71
N VAL A 23 -4.43 -6.52 13.35
CA VAL A 23 -3.43 -7.06 14.28
C VAL A 23 -2.02 -6.63 13.89
N PRO A 24 -1.11 -6.48 14.87
CA PRO A 24 0.30 -6.21 14.60
C PRO A 24 0.95 -7.28 13.71
N VAL A 25 1.63 -6.84 12.65
CA VAL A 25 2.45 -7.66 11.76
C VAL A 25 3.89 -7.18 11.84
N HIS A 26 4.81 -8.11 12.06
CA HIS A 26 6.23 -7.83 12.29
C HIS A 26 7.12 -8.16 11.08
N ILE A 27 6.54 -8.61 9.97
CA ILE A 27 7.29 -8.89 8.75
C ILE A 27 7.85 -7.56 8.20
N PRO A 28 9.14 -7.46 7.87
CA PRO A 28 9.68 -6.30 7.19
C PRO A 28 8.84 -5.96 5.95
N THR A 29 8.33 -4.74 5.89
CA THR A 29 7.40 -4.34 4.83
C THR A 29 7.83 -3.04 4.18
N LEU A 30 7.87 -3.02 2.85
CA LEU A 30 8.12 -1.83 2.05
C LEU A 30 6.82 -1.32 1.43
N PHE A 31 6.50 -0.05 1.67
CA PHE A 31 5.44 0.68 0.97
C PHE A 31 6.07 1.65 -0.03
N VAL A 32 5.90 1.35 -1.32
CA VAL A 32 6.42 2.17 -2.42
C VAL A 32 5.34 3.17 -2.86
N GLN A 33 5.49 4.43 -2.46
CA GLN A 33 4.55 5.50 -2.76
C GLN A 33 5.00 6.28 -3.99
N SER A 34 4.18 6.32 -5.04
CA SER A 34 4.44 7.20 -6.19
C SER A 34 4.10 8.65 -5.88
N GLU A 35 4.87 9.61 -6.39
CA GLU A 35 4.62 11.06 -6.26
C GLU A 35 3.20 11.50 -6.67
N LYS A 36 2.69 10.99 -7.79
CA LYS A 36 1.39 11.39 -8.37
C LYS A 36 0.31 10.33 -8.21
N GLY A 37 0.51 9.33 -7.35
CA GLY A 37 -0.45 8.24 -7.14
C GLY A 37 -1.44 8.46 -6.00
N LEU A 38 -2.04 7.35 -5.57
CA LEU A 38 -2.95 7.29 -4.44
C LEU A 38 -2.17 7.25 -3.10
N ASN A 39 -2.91 7.28 -1.99
CA ASN A 39 -2.38 7.15 -0.62
C ASN A 39 -1.35 8.22 -0.23
N ARG A 40 -1.52 9.47 -0.69
CA ARG A 40 -0.59 10.60 -0.47
C ARG A 40 -0.77 11.33 0.87
N LYS A 41 -1.91 11.12 1.55
CA LYS A 41 -2.19 11.76 2.83
C LYS A 41 -1.91 10.78 3.96
N ASP A 42 -1.37 11.29 5.06
CA ASP A 42 -0.99 10.45 6.20
C ASP A 42 -2.14 9.61 6.76
N TRP A 43 -3.36 10.16 6.80
CA TRP A 43 -4.54 9.44 7.28
C TRP A 43 -4.85 8.18 6.45
N GLN A 44 -4.54 8.19 5.14
CA GLN A 44 -4.74 7.03 4.25
C GLN A 44 -3.77 5.90 4.60
N LEU A 45 -2.63 6.23 5.22
CA LEU A 45 -1.58 5.30 5.59
C LEU A 45 -1.68 4.84 7.05
N GLN A 46 -2.59 5.40 7.85
CA GLN A 46 -2.70 5.10 9.28
C GLN A 46 -2.87 3.62 9.61
N PRO A 47 -3.71 2.83 8.91
CA PRO A 47 -3.84 1.40 9.21
C PRO A 47 -2.53 0.65 9.02
N TYR A 48 -1.76 0.98 7.98
CA TYR A 48 -0.44 0.41 7.70
C TYR A 48 0.56 0.81 8.77
N LYS A 49 0.67 2.12 9.08
CA LYS A 49 1.58 2.64 10.11
C LYS A 49 1.27 2.08 11.50
N THR A 50 -0.01 1.81 11.78
CA THR A 50 -0.45 1.26 13.07
C THR A 50 -0.08 -0.21 13.22
N ASN A 51 -0.28 -1.01 12.17
CA ASN A 51 -0.22 -2.47 12.28
C ASN A 51 1.06 -3.09 11.73
N LEU A 52 1.70 -2.49 10.73
CA LEU A 52 2.99 -2.95 10.20
C LEU A 52 4.12 -2.38 11.06
N LYS A 53 4.67 -3.18 11.96
CA LYS A 53 5.65 -2.71 12.96
C LYS A 53 7.02 -2.43 12.36
N ASN A 54 7.34 -3.06 11.24
CA ASN A 54 8.59 -2.89 10.50
C ASN A 54 8.31 -2.29 9.11
N LEU A 55 7.54 -1.21 9.08
CA LEU A 55 7.15 -0.52 7.84
C LEU A 55 8.21 0.50 7.42
N ARG A 56 8.73 0.35 6.20
CA ARG A 56 9.47 1.38 5.49
C ARG A 56 8.57 2.00 4.42
N ILE A 57 8.46 3.32 4.41
CA ILE A 57 7.76 4.06 3.35
C ILE A 57 8.80 4.82 2.54
N CYS A 58 8.78 4.66 1.23
CA CYS A 58 9.65 5.39 0.32
C CYS A 58 8.83 6.03 -0.80
N GLN A 59 9.34 7.13 -1.35
CA GLN A 59 8.72 7.80 -2.48
C GLN A 59 9.48 7.51 -3.77
N VAL A 60 8.78 7.20 -4.85
CA VAL A 60 9.33 6.99 -6.20
C VAL A 60 8.63 7.91 -7.21
N PRO A 61 9.31 8.33 -8.29
CA PRO A 61 8.68 9.11 -9.33
C PRO A 61 7.59 8.30 -10.04
N GLY A 62 6.64 9.02 -10.66
CA GLY A 62 5.63 8.42 -11.54
C GLY A 62 4.19 8.62 -11.07
N ASN A 63 3.27 8.00 -11.82
CA ASN A 63 1.84 8.00 -11.52
C ASN A 63 1.48 6.84 -10.59
N HIS A 64 0.20 6.50 -10.47
CA HIS A 64 -0.27 5.40 -9.64
C HIS A 64 0.38 4.02 -9.95
N TRP A 65 0.94 3.86 -11.15
CA TRP A 65 1.61 2.64 -11.61
C TRP A 65 3.11 2.91 -11.87
N PRO A 66 3.90 3.18 -10.81
CA PRO A 66 5.32 3.52 -10.97
C PRO A 66 6.13 2.37 -11.55
N PHE A 67 5.74 1.11 -11.33
CA PHE A 67 6.39 -0.05 -11.94
C PHE A 67 6.21 -0.13 -13.46
N LEU A 68 5.22 0.56 -14.04
CA LEU A 68 5.05 0.67 -15.49
C LEU A 68 5.71 1.93 -16.05
N THR A 69 5.56 3.05 -15.35
CA THR A 69 5.97 4.37 -15.86
C THR A 69 7.38 4.79 -15.49
N GLN A 70 7.92 4.23 -14.40
CA GLN A 70 9.27 4.47 -13.86
C GLN A 70 9.89 3.14 -13.38
N PRO A 71 9.95 2.11 -14.24
CA PRO A 71 10.31 0.75 -13.84
C PRO A 71 11.70 0.66 -13.20
N GLU A 72 12.67 1.44 -13.69
CA GLU A 72 14.05 1.40 -13.18
C GLU A 72 14.11 1.88 -11.71
N ALA A 73 13.56 3.05 -11.41
CA ALA A 73 13.52 3.60 -10.06
C ALA A 73 12.73 2.70 -9.09
N PHE A 74 11.60 2.15 -9.56
CA PHE A 74 10.80 1.21 -8.79
C PHE A 74 11.59 -0.07 -8.47
N ASN A 75 12.18 -0.72 -9.48
CA ASN A 75 12.89 -1.97 -9.32
C ASN A 75 14.13 -1.83 -8.45
N GLN A 76 14.88 -0.73 -8.60
CA GLN A 76 16.04 -0.46 -7.73
C GLN A 76 15.63 -0.29 -6.27
N THR A 77 14.51 0.39 -6.01
CA THR A 77 13.94 0.57 -4.67
C THR A 77 13.56 -0.78 -4.03
N VAL A 78 12.87 -1.65 -4.79
CA VAL A 78 12.50 -2.99 -4.32
C VAL A 78 13.75 -3.85 -4.09
N LYS A 79 14.70 -3.83 -5.03
CA LYS A 79 15.95 -4.59 -4.93
C LYS A 79 16.74 -4.22 -3.68
N ALA A 80 16.91 -2.93 -3.41
CA ALA A 80 17.64 -2.45 -2.24
C ALA A 80 17.01 -2.97 -0.94
N PHE A 81 15.68 -2.85 -0.82
CA PHE A 81 14.97 -3.37 0.35
C PHE A 81 15.13 -4.89 0.52
N LEU A 82 15.01 -5.66 -0.58
CA LEU A 82 15.19 -7.12 -0.52
C LEU A 82 16.62 -7.52 -0.16
N GLN A 83 17.64 -6.76 -0.57
CA GLN A 83 19.04 -7.03 -0.23
C GLN A 83 19.34 -6.79 1.25
N GLU A 84 18.67 -5.83 1.89
CA GLU A 84 18.80 -5.55 3.33
C GLU A 84 18.17 -6.63 4.22
N HIS A 85 17.22 -7.41 3.67
CA HIS A 85 16.46 -8.43 4.40
C HIS A 85 16.67 -9.84 3.84
N ARG A 86 17.81 -10.06 3.18
CA ARG A 86 18.20 -11.35 2.61
C ARG A 86 18.84 -12.28 3.63
#